data_AF-A0AAE1UT43-F1
#
_entry.id   AF-A0AAE1UT43-F1
#
_cell.length_a   1.000
_cell.length_b   1.000
_cell.length_c   1.000
_cell.angle_alpha   90.00
_cell.angle_beta   90.00
_cell.angle_gamma   90.00
#
_symmetry.space_group_name_H-M   'P 1'
#
loop_
_entity.id
_entity.type
_entity.pdbx_description
1 polymer ?
#
loop_
_entity_poly.entity_id
_entity_poly.type
_entity_poly.pdbx_seq_one_letter_code
_entity_poly.pdbx_strand_id
1 'polypeptide(L)'
;MGPPCSDGCYDTIPLPTRECMFKQFWEVGDYMVQKSFLQKQVKQVPVKRHRKTKIPDNPGKRRSYNLQYTLTMSGTSYPVCKKGFLNILGIKKGRVETAIKTVNAAGITQPDKRGRRPRTTYTVSLQCQATTHHQGNNSTSQVPPKQPE
;
A
#
# COMPACT_ATOMS: atom_id res chain seq x y z
N MET A 1 23.57 -0.86 -8.80
CA MET A 1 23.29 -2.18 -9.44
C MET A 1 24.10 -3.27 -8.75
N GLY A 2 23.60 -4.51 -8.76
CA GLY A 2 24.28 -5.68 -8.19
C GLY A 2 25.08 -6.49 -9.22
N PRO A 3 25.72 -7.60 -8.81
CA PRO A 3 26.49 -8.47 -9.70
C PRO A 3 25.58 -9.19 -10.72
N PRO A 4 26.14 -9.69 -11.84
CA PRO A 4 25.39 -10.47 -12.82
C PRO A 4 24.81 -11.75 -12.22
N CYS A 5 23.69 -12.20 -12.78
CA CYS A 5 23.06 -13.47 -12.41
C CYS A 5 23.54 -14.60 -13.33
N SER A 6 23.43 -15.86 -12.85
CA SER A 6 23.74 -17.07 -13.64
C SER A 6 22.88 -17.26 -14.88
N ASP A 7 21.67 -16.69 -14.90
CA ASP A 7 20.65 -16.99 -15.91
C ASP A 7 20.77 -16.10 -17.17
N GLY A 8 21.93 -15.48 -17.41
CA GLY A 8 22.22 -14.69 -18.62
C GLY A 8 21.45 -13.38 -18.78
N CYS A 9 20.70 -12.91 -17.76
CA CYS A 9 19.90 -11.68 -17.89
C CYS A 9 20.72 -10.43 -18.22
N TYR A 10 22.01 -10.43 -17.87
CA TYR A 10 22.93 -9.31 -18.10
C TYR A 10 23.46 -9.27 -19.54
N ASP A 11 23.40 -10.42 -20.23
CA ASP A 11 23.78 -10.55 -21.64
C ASP A 11 22.60 -10.19 -22.54
N THR A 12 21.38 -10.51 -22.11
CA THR A 12 20.15 -10.15 -22.82
C THR A 12 19.87 -8.64 -22.78
N ILE A 13 20.20 -7.97 -21.68
CA ILE A 13 19.93 -6.54 -21.50
C ILE A 13 21.25 -5.77 -21.55
N PRO A 14 21.48 -4.91 -22.55
CA PRO A 14 22.69 -4.09 -22.64
C PRO A 14 22.89 -3.19 -21.42
N LEU A 15 24.15 -2.88 -21.09
CA LEU A 15 24.49 -2.03 -19.94
C LEU A 15 23.79 -0.66 -19.97
N PRO A 16 23.75 0.10 -21.10
CA PRO A 16 23.07 1.39 -21.14
C PRO A 16 21.58 1.29 -20.81
N THR A 17 20.93 0.21 -21.28
CA THR A 17 19.52 -0.06 -20.99
C THR A 17 19.29 -0.37 -19.52
N ARG A 18 20.19 -1.16 -18.89
CA ARG A 18 20.12 -1.46 -17.45
C ARG A 18 20.28 -0.19 -16.61
N GLU A 19 21.23 0.67 -16.97
CA GLU A 19 21.43 1.95 -16.28
C GLU A 19 20.22 2.86 -16.42
N CYS A 20 19.61 2.93 -17.61
CA CYS A 20 18.38 3.68 -17.83
C CYS A 20 17.23 3.14 -16.97
N MET A 21 17.02 1.82 -16.93
CA MET A 21 16.01 1.18 -16.08
C MET A 21 16.24 1.50 -14.59
N PHE A 22 17.50 1.44 -14.14
CA PHE A 22 17.87 1.77 -12.78
C PHE A 22 17.57 3.24 -12.47
N LYS A 23 18.02 4.16 -13.32
CA LYS A 23 17.78 5.61 -13.16
C LYS A 23 16.29 5.92 -13.15
N GLN A 24 15.53 5.47 -14.15
CA GLN A 24 14.09 5.70 -14.24
C GLN A 24 13.34 5.20 -12.99
N PHE A 25 13.76 4.08 -12.41
CA PHE A 25 13.14 3.57 -11.19
C PHE A 25 13.42 4.47 -9.97
N TRP A 26 14.65 4.96 -9.81
CA TRP A 26 15.06 5.73 -8.64
C TRP A 26 14.76 7.23 -8.75
N GLU A 27 14.78 7.81 -9.95
CA GLU A 27 14.46 9.22 -10.23
C GLU A 27 13.01 9.58 -9.89
N VAL A 28 12.10 8.60 -9.92
CA VAL A 28 10.70 8.80 -9.52
C VAL A 28 10.56 9.38 -8.11
N GLY A 29 11.44 9.00 -7.17
CA GLY A 29 11.47 9.50 -5.77
C GLY A 29 10.29 9.07 -4.89
N ASP A 30 9.09 8.89 -5.43
CA ASP A 30 7.89 8.48 -4.70
C ASP A 30 7.83 6.96 -4.51
N TYR A 31 7.76 6.54 -3.23
CA TYR A 31 7.64 5.14 -2.83
C TYR A 31 6.43 4.43 -3.45
N MET A 32 5.26 5.08 -3.51
CA MET A 32 4.03 4.49 -4.04
C MET A 32 4.11 4.33 -5.55
N VAL A 33 4.67 5.31 -6.25
CA VAL A 33 4.85 5.22 -7.69
C VAL A 33 5.85 4.11 -8.03
N GLN A 34 6.97 4.03 -7.33
CA GLN A 34 7.92 2.91 -7.46
C GLN A 34 7.28 1.55 -7.17
N LYS A 35 6.43 1.49 -6.14
CA LYS A 35 5.72 0.27 -5.77
C LYS A 35 4.74 -0.16 -6.87
N SER A 36 4.00 0.78 -7.45
CA SER A 36 3.12 0.54 -8.60
C SER A 36 3.90 0.06 -9.83
N PHE A 37 5.10 0.61 -10.05
CA PHE A 37 6.00 0.14 -11.10
C PHE A 37 6.37 -1.33 -10.89
N LEU A 38 6.78 -1.71 -9.67
CA LEU A 38 7.12 -3.11 -9.36
C LEU A 38 5.95 -4.06 -9.58
N GLN A 39 4.72 -3.64 -9.28
CA GLN A 39 3.53 -4.47 -9.48
C GLN A 39 3.23 -4.68 -10.97
N LYS A 40 3.45 -3.67 -11.82
CA LYS A 40 3.28 -3.80 -13.28
C LYS A 40 4.31 -4.76 -13.88
N GLN A 41 5.52 -4.76 -13.32
CA GLN A 41 6.65 -5.56 -13.80
C GLN A 41 6.68 -7.00 -13.28
N VAL A 42 5.89 -7.31 -12.25
CA VAL A 42 5.86 -8.65 -11.64
C VAL A 42 4.47 -9.26 -11.70
N LYS A 43 4.35 -10.38 -12.42
CA LYS A 43 3.08 -11.10 -12.59
C LYS A 43 3.03 -12.32 -11.68
N GLN A 44 1.90 -12.50 -10.99
CA GLN A 44 1.59 -13.75 -10.28
C GLN A 44 0.96 -14.73 -11.27
N VAL A 45 1.56 -15.90 -11.43
CA VAL A 45 1.06 -16.95 -12.32
C VAL A 45 0.67 -18.16 -11.47
N PRO A 46 -0.59 -18.62 -11.50
CA PRO A 46 -1.03 -19.75 -10.68
C PRO A 46 -0.26 -21.02 -11.03
N VAL A 47 0.07 -21.82 -10.02
CA VAL A 47 0.75 -23.10 -10.21
C VAL A 47 -0.25 -24.11 -10.78
N LYS A 48 -0.04 -24.53 -12.03
CA LYS A 48 -0.96 -25.44 -12.74
C LYS A 48 -0.93 -26.89 -12.24
N ARG A 49 0.20 -27.33 -11.67
CA ARG A 49 0.38 -28.72 -11.20
C ARG A 49 1.26 -28.75 -9.96
N HIS A 50 0.81 -29.47 -8.94
CA HIS A 50 1.64 -29.82 -7.79
C HIS A 50 2.15 -31.26 -7.93
N ARG A 51 3.40 -31.50 -7.55
CA ARG A 51 3.92 -32.87 -7.43
C ARG A 51 3.19 -33.58 -6.29
N LYS A 52 2.67 -34.78 -6.53
CA LYS A 52 2.10 -35.63 -5.48
C LYS A 52 3.19 -35.91 -4.45
N THR A 53 2.94 -35.61 -3.18
CA THR A 53 3.87 -35.86 -2.07
C THR A 53 3.38 -37.09 -1.32
N LYS A 54 4.30 -37.89 -0.76
CA LYS A 54 3.97 -39.10 0.02
C LYS A 54 3.32 -38.79 1.39
N ILE A 55 3.38 -37.53 1.82
CA ILE A 55 2.86 -37.03 3.10
C ILE A 55 1.45 -36.48 2.86
N PRO A 56 0.48 -36.72 3.76
CA PRO A 56 -0.86 -36.14 3.67
C PRO A 56 -0.79 -34.63 3.40
N ASP A 57 -1.56 -34.20 2.41
CA ASP A 57 -1.50 -32.84 1.91
C ASP A 57 -1.93 -31.85 2.99
N ASN A 58 -0.99 -31.03 3.48
CA ASN A 58 -1.34 -29.77 4.14
C ASN A 58 -1.50 -28.70 3.03
N PRO A 59 -2.74 -28.41 2.58
CA PRO A 59 -2.97 -27.48 1.47
C PRO A 59 -2.42 -26.07 1.75
N GLY A 60 -2.33 -25.67 3.03
CA GLY A 60 -1.82 -24.36 3.43
C GLY A 60 -0.31 -24.16 3.24
N LYS A 61 0.47 -25.23 3.02
CA LYS A 61 1.94 -25.13 2.90
C LYS A 61 2.44 -25.01 1.46
N ARG A 62 1.59 -25.28 0.47
CA ARG A 62 1.96 -25.27 -0.95
C ARG A 62 1.84 -23.86 -1.53
N ARG A 63 2.85 -23.45 -2.30
CA ARG A 63 2.83 -22.17 -3.02
C ARG A 63 1.78 -22.22 -4.13
N SER A 64 0.77 -21.35 -4.08
CA SER A 64 -0.32 -21.30 -5.06
C SER A 64 0.03 -20.57 -6.36
N TYR A 65 1.06 -19.70 -6.36
CA TYR A 65 1.48 -18.92 -7.52
C TYR A 65 3.01 -18.84 -7.65
N ASN A 66 3.50 -18.74 -8.87
CA ASN A 66 4.86 -18.33 -9.18
C ASN A 66 4.90 -16.83 -9.51
N LEU A 67 6.08 -16.23 -9.38
CA LEU A 67 6.32 -14.85 -9.80
C LEU A 67 7.12 -14.83 -11.08
N GLN A 68 6.58 -14.20 -12.12
CA GLN A 68 7.29 -13.89 -13.35
C GLN A 68 7.76 -12.44 -13.29
N TYR A 69 9.05 -12.22 -13.57
CA TYR A 69 9.67 -10.92 -13.55
C TYR A 69 9.95 -10.48 -14.98
N THR A 70 9.52 -9.27 -15.31
CA THR A 70 9.75 -8.66 -16.61
C THR A 70 10.23 -7.24 -16.37
N LEU A 71 11.21 -6.78 -17.15
CA LEU A 71 11.60 -5.38 -17.20
C LEU A 71 11.17 -4.83 -18.55
N THR A 72 10.44 -3.72 -18.57
CA THR A 72 10.04 -3.07 -19.82
C THR A 72 10.76 -1.75 -20.00
N MET A 73 11.29 -1.52 -21.21
CA MET A 73 11.92 -0.26 -21.61
C MET A 73 11.60 0.00 -23.08
N SER A 74 11.13 1.20 -23.39
CA SER A 74 10.81 1.63 -24.76
C SER A 74 9.93 0.63 -25.54
N GLY A 75 8.91 0.06 -24.89
CA GLY A 75 8.00 -0.92 -25.50
C GLY A 75 8.55 -2.36 -25.58
N THR A 76 9.84 -2.56 -25.32
CA THR A 76 10.46 -3.90 -25.32
C THR A 76 10.37 -4.51 -23.92
N SER A 77 9.95 -5.78 -23.86
CA SER A 77 9.81 -6.54 -22.61
C SER A 77 10.92 -7.58 -22.49
N TYR A 78 11.68 -7.50 -21.41
CA TYR A 78 12.79 -8.42 -21.11
C TYR A 78 12.38 -9.35 -19.96
N PRO A 79 12.10 -10.63 -20.21
CA PRO A 79 11.89 -11.60 -19.14
C PRO A 79 13.22 -11.81 -18.42
N VAL A 80 13.20 -11.70 -17.09
CA VAL A 80 14.40 -11.84 -16.27
C VAL A 80 14.15 -12.79 -15.11
N CYS A 81 15.21 -13.39 -14.61
CA CYS A 81 15.12 -14.14 -13.36
C CYS A 81 14.97 -13.17 -12.17
N LYS A 82 14.56 -13.72 -11.02
CA LYS A 82 14.42 -12.95 -9.79
C LYS A 82 15.71 -12.23 -9.38
N LYS A 83 16.86 -12.91 -9.46
CA LYS A 83 18.16 -12.32 -9.07
C LYS A 83 18.53 -11.17 -10.00
N GLY A 84 18.39 -11.37 -11.32
CA GLY A 84 18.62 -10.35 -12.33
C GLY A 84 17.78 -9.11 -12.07
N PHE A 85 16.46 -9.28 -11.87
CA PHE A 85 15.55 -8.18 -11.55
C PHE A 85 15.98 -7.37 -10.33
N LEU A 86 16.29 -8.06 -9.22
CA LEU A 86 16.71 -7.42 -7.97
C LEU A 86 18.04 -6.67 -8.13
N ASN A 87 19.01 -7.26 -8.84
CA ASN A 87 20.33 -6.68 -9.02
C ASN A 87 20.30 -5.49 -10.00
N ILE A 88 19.51 -5.58 -11.09
CA ILE A 88 19.35 -4.50 -12.07
C ILE A 88 18.70 -3.28 -11.41
N LEU A 89 17.62 -3.47 -10.63
CA LEU A 89 16.98 -2.36 -9.92
C LEU A 89 17.69 -1.97 -8.61
N GLY A 90 18.63 -2.78 -8.12
CA GLY A 90 19.34 -2.54 -6.86
C GLY A 90 18.45 -2.63 -5.61
N ILE A 91 17.44 -3.50 -5.63
CA ILE A 91 16.47 -3.64 -4.54
C ILE A 91 16.54 -5.01 -3.86
N LYS A 92 16.11 -5.08 -2.60
CA LYS A 92 16.00 -6.34 -1.85
C LYS A 92 14.68 -7.05 -2.15
N LYS A 93 14.65 -8.38 -2.02
CA LYS A 93 13.47 -9.24 -2.17
C LYS A 93 12.23 -8.69 -1.43
N GLY A 94 12.40 -8.23 -0.20
CA GLY A 94 11.29 -7.71 0.62
C GLY A 94 10.54 -6.55 -0.04
N ARG A 95 11.22 -5.70 -0.82
CA ARG A 95 10.59 -4.57 -1.53
C ARG A 95 9.53 -5.06 -2.52
N VAL A 96 9.86 -6.09 -3.27
CA VAL A 96 8.95 -6.72 -4.24
C VAL A 96 7.82 -7.46 -3.53
N GLU A 97 8.13 -8.23 -2.48
CA GLU A 97 7.12 -8.98 -1.74
C GLU A 97 6.08 -8.06 -1.09
N THR A 98 6.51 -6.94 -0.52
CA THR A 98 5.60 -5.92 -0.01
C THR A 98 4.75 -5.32 -1.12
N ALA A 99 5.34 -4.96 -2.26
CA ALA A 99 4.61 -4.38 -3.39
C ALA A 99 3.47 -5.29 -3.85
N ILE A 100 3.75 -6.59 -4.00
CA ILE A 100 2.78 -7.60 -4.43
C ILE A 100 1.67 -7.82 -3.40
N LYS A 101 2.02 -7.95 -2.11
CA LYS A 101 1.03 -8.24 -1.03
C LYS A 101 0.00 -7.12 -0.82
N THR A 102 0.34 -5.90 -1.21
CA THR A 102 -0.48 -4.72 -0.96
C THR A 102 -1.39 -4.31 -2.12
N VAL A 103 -1.44 -5.12 -3.17
CA VAL A 103 -2.42 -4.96 -4.25
C VAL A 103 -3.73 -5.59 -3.78
N ASN A 104 -4.83 -4.85 -3.83
CA ASN A 104 -6.15 -5.42 -3.57
C ASN A 104 -6.65 -6.20 -4.82
N ALA A 105 -7.75 -6.93 -4.69
CA ALA A 105 -8.32 -7.70 -5.81
C ALA A 105 -8.65 -6.84 -7.05
N ALA A 106 -8.88 -5.54 -6.86
CA ALA A 106 -9.14 -4.56 -7.92
C ALA A 106 -7.85 -4.01 -8.59
N GLY A 107 -6.66 -4.47 -8.21
CA GLY A 107 -5.39 -4.02 -8.80
C GLY A 107 -4.88 -2.68 -8.28
N ILE A 108 -5.54 -2.09 -7.28
CA ILE A 108 -5.19 -0.79 -6.70
C ILE A 108 -4.15 -0.98 -5.58
N THR A 109 -3.08 -0.18 -5.64
CA THR A 109 -2.06 -0.14 -4.58
C THR A 109 -2.63 0.45 -3.30
N GLN A 110 -2.58 -0.30 -2.21
CA GLN A 110 -2.94 0.22 -0.90
C GLN A 110 -1.92 1.27 -0.42
N PRO A 111 -2.39 2.39 0.19
CA PRO A 111 -1.55 3.46 0.69
C PRO A 111 -0.64 2.98 1.84
N ASP A 112 0.48 3.69 2.09
CA ASP A 112 1.33 3.36 3.23
C ASP A 112 0.59 3.61 4.54
N LYS A 113 0.68 2.64 5.44
CA LYS A 113 0.10 2.71 6.79
C LYS A 113 1.17 2.93 7.87
N ARG A 114 2.46 3.00 7.50
CA ARG A 114 3.54 3.33 8.45
C ARG A 114 3.30 4.71 9.08
N GLY A 115 3.65 4.85 10.35
CA GLY A 115 3.48 6.11 11.10
C GLY A 115 2.03 6.47 11.45
N ARG A 116 1.02 5.81 10.87
CA ARG A 116 -0.39 5.99 11.22
C ARG A 116 -0.74 5.10 12.40
N ARG A 117 -0.32 5.52 13.61
CA ARG A 117 -0.98 5.05 14.83
C ARG A 117 -2.29 5.82 14.98
N PRO A 118 -3.43 5.19 15.28
CA PRO A 118 -4.60 5.95 15.70
C PRO A 118 -4.19 6.82 16.90
N ARG A 119 -4.49 8.12 16.84
CA ARG A 119 -4.33 8.98 18.00
C ARG A 119 -5.36 8.50 19.01
N THR A 120 -4.90 7.97 20.15
CA THR A 120 -5.78 7.72 21.30
C THR A 120 -6.29 9.08 21.78
N THR A 121 -7.46 9.50 21.32
CA THR A 121 -8.18 10.61 21.95
C THR A 121 -8.81 10.05 23.21
N TYR A 122 -8.23 10.34 24.37
CA TYR A 122 -8.99 10.26 25.62
C TYR A 122 -10.16 11.22 25.47
N THR A 123 -11.38 10.69 25.37
CA THR A 123 -12.59 11.50 25.43
C THR A 123 -12.72 12.00 26.87
N VAL A 124 -12.21 13.20 27.15
CA VAL A 124 -12.63 13.93 28.34
C VAL A 124 -14.04 14.42 28.06
N SER A 125 -15.03 13.84 28.71
CA SER A 125 -16.41 14.29 28.66
C SER A 125 -16.50 15.69 29.28
N LEU A 126 -16.47 16.73 28.44
CA LEU A 126 -16.83 18.08 28.82
C LEU A 126 -18.35 18.12 29.05
N GLN A 127 -18.78 17.93 30.30
CA GLN A 127 -20.11 18.33 30.74
C GLN A 127 -20.05 19.83 31.04
N CYS A 128 -20.26 20.66 30.01
CA CYS A 128 -20.54 22.08 30.21
C CYS A 128 -21.97 22.20 30.74
N GLN A 129 -22.15 22.21 32.07
CA GLN A 129 -23.40 22.64 32.66
C GLN A 129 -23.52 24.15 32.45
N ALA A 130 -24.49 24.56 31.64
CA ALA A 130 -24.79 25.96 31.39
C ALA A 130 -25.20 26.64 32.71
N THR A 131 -24.33 27.48 33.26
CA THR A 131 -24.69 28.45 34.29
C THR A 131 -25.49 29.58 33.63
N THR A 132 -26.81 29.54 33.79
CA THR A 132 -27.72 30.65 33.46
C THR A 132 -27.44 31.82 34.38
N HIS A 133 -26.88 32.88 33.81
CA HIS A 133 -26.60 34.17 34.43
C HIS A 133 -27.41 35.21 33.63
N HIS A 134 -28.64 35.56 34.03
CA HIS A 134 -29.07 36.78 34.75
C HIS A 134 -30.33 37.27 33.97
N GLN A 135 -31.35 37.91 34.52
CA GLN A 135 -31.34 39.14 35.32
C GLN A 135 -32.64 39.24 36.13
N GLY A 136 -32.52 39.67 37.39
CA GLY A 136 -33.64 40.28 38.08
C GLY A 136 -33.74 41.76 37.69
N ASN A 137 -34.95 42.25 37.47
CA ASN A 137 -35.36 43.55 37.97
C ASN A 137 -36.88 43.62 38.13
N ASN A 138 -37.24 44.06 39.33
CA ASN A 138 -38.57 44.26 39.89
C ASN A 138 -39.11 45.64 39.48
N SER A 139 -40.40 45.76 39.18
CA SER A 139 -41.23 46.93 39.51
C SER A 139 -42.71 46.71 39.21
N THR A 140 -43.45 46.45 40.29
CA THR A 140 -44.84 46.80 40.61
C THR A 140 -45.57 47.82 39.72
N SER A 141 -46.78 47.49 39.23
CA SER A 141 -48.02 48.21 39.61
C SER A 141 -49.29 47.75 38.88
N GLN A 142 -50.33 47.61 39.71
CA GLN A 142 -51.78 47.79 39.49
C GLN A 142 -52.65 46.64 38.92
N VAL A 143 -53.72 46.39 39.69
CA VAL A 143 -54.78 45.38 39.61
C VAL A 143 -56.11 46.10 39.27
N PRO A 144 -57.28 45.43 39.24
CA PRO A 144 -58.13 45.06 38.09
C PRO A 144 -59.37 46.00 37.97
N PRO A 145 -60.47 45.73 37.22
CA PRO A 145 -61.45 44.68 37.55
C PRO A 145 -62.22 44.01 36.37
N LYS A 146 -62.52 42.71 36.56
CA LYS A 146 -63.82 41.98 36.44
C LYS A 146 -64.88 42.34 35.36
N GLN A 147 -65.56 41.26 34.92
CA GLN A 147 -66.96 41.08 34.44
C GLN A 147 -67.08 40.78 32.92
N PRO A 148 -68.18 40.17 32.42
CA PRO A 148 -69.24 39.31 33.00
C PRO A 148 -69.16 37.87 32.40
N GLU A 149 -69.93 36.83 32.72
CA GLU A 149 -71.39 36.65 32.92
C GLU A 149 -71.64 35.41 33.81
#